data_AF-A0A143HM41-F1
#
_entry.id   AF-A0A143HM41-F1
#
_cell.length_a   1.000
_cell.length_b   1.000
_cell.length_c   1.000
_cell.angle_alpha   90.00
_cell.angle_beta   90.00
_cell.angle_gamma   90.00
#
_symmetry.space_group_name_H-M   'P 1'
#
loop_
_entity.id
_entity.type
_entity.pdbx_description
1 polymer ?
#
loop_
_entity_poly.entity_id
_entity_poly.type
_entity_poly.pdbx_seq_one_letter_code
_entity_poly.pdbx_strand_id
1 'polypeptide(L)'
;MKCLLDQVGGTQFVNQTVSEFYQVIGRQLSSFEACDHKKQQSRQAQFINHALSAQPEPVLSHRANFLARGLNPALFEALLEYIEARLLELGFSWQLSKQLVKTAGGLYDRCEQHLSIAC
;
A
#
# COMPACT_ATOMS: atom_id res chain seq x y z
N MET A 1 16.02 -11.63 10.70
CA MET A 1 15.48 -10.25 10.79
C MET A 1 13.98 -10.32 10.58
N LYS A 2 13.16 -9.78 11.49
CA LYS A 2 11.71 -9.63 11.25
C LYS A 2 11.50 -8.50 10.24
N CYS A 3 10.71 -8.74 9.20
CA CYS A 3 10.42 -7.71 8.21
C CYS A 3 9.44 -6.68 8.75
N LEU A 4 9.27 -5.53 8.06
CA LEU A 4 8.30 -4.52 8.49
C LEU A 4 6.89 -5.09 8.53
N LEU A 5 6.56 -5.96 7.58
CA LEU A 5 5.29 -6.67 7.55
C LEU A 5 5.07 -7.52 8.81
N ASP A 6 6.09 -8.26 9.26
CA ASP A 6 5.99 -9.07 10.49
C ASP A 6 5.84 -8.20 11.75
N GLN A 7 6.37 -6.97 11.73
CA GLN A 7 6.30 -6.05 12.87
C GLN A 7 4.92 -5.45 13.07
N VAL A 8 4.10 -5.36 12.01
CA VAL A 8 2.76 -4.78 12.07
C VAL A 8 1.63 -5.81 12.12
N GLY A 9 1.95 -7.10 12.26
CA GLY A 9 0.94 -8.17 12.30
C GLY A 9 0.72 -8.92 10.99
N GLY A 10 1.64 -8.78 10.03
CA GLY A 10 1.70 -9.58 8.83
C GLY A 10 0.75 -9.13 7.72
N THR A 11 0.59 -9.99 6.71
CA THR A 11 -0.29 -9.74 5.56
C THR A 11 -1.75 -9.55 5.96
N GLN A 12 -2.18 -10.21 7.02
CA GLN A 12 -3.53 -10.10 7.55
C GLN A 12 -3.84 -8.67 8.00
N PHE A 13 -2.92 -8.04 8.73
CA PHE A 13 -3.07 -6.65 9.16
C PHE A 13 -3.24 -5.72 7.95
N VAL A 14 -2.32 -5.79 6.99
CA VAL A 14 -2.37 -4.95 5.77
C VAL A 14 -3.69 -5.15 5.03
N ASN A 15 -4.09 -6.40 4.78
CA ASN A 15 -5.32 -6.68 4.05
C ASN A 15 -6.56 -6.15 4.76
N GLN A 16 -6.59 -6.26 6.09
CA GLN A 16 -7.69 -5.76 6.90
C GLN A 16 -7.74 -4.23 6.86
N THR A 17 -6.62 -3.54 7.10
CA THR A 17 -6.57 -2.07 7.08
C THR A 17 -6.92 -1.50 5.70
N VAL A 18 -6.43 -2.11 4.63
CA VAL A 18 -6.80 -1.72 3.27
C VAL A 18 -8.29 -1.96 3.03
N SER A 19 -8.85 -3.08 3.48
CA SER A 19 -10.29 -3.33 3.37
C SER A 19 -11.11 -2.30 4.15
N GLU A 20 -10.68 -1.91 5.36
CA GLU A 20 -11.34 -0.87 6.17
C GLU A 20 -11.33 0.47 5.44
N PHE A 21 -10.19 0.89 4.89
CA PHE A 21 -10.08 2.09 4.08
C PHE A 21 -11.08 2.10 2.92
N TYR A 22 -11.11 1.02 2.12
CA TYR A 22 -12.01 0.91 0.97
C TYR A 22 -13.49 0.85 1.37
N GLN A 23 -13.81 0.27 2.53
CA GLN A 23 -15.15 0.31 3.10
C GLN A 23 -15.56 1.72 3.52
N VAL A 24 -14.65 2.53 4.06
CA VAL A 24 -14.94 3.92 4.46
C VAL A 24 -15.22 4.79 3.24
N ILE A 25 -14.36 4.78 2.24
CA ILE A 25 -14.52 5.59 1.03
C ILE A 25 -15.61 5.06 0.10
N GLY A 26 -15.93 3.77 0.19
CA GLY A 26 -16.89 3.09 -0.68
C GLY A 26 -18.36 3.31 -0.32
N ARG A 27 -18.68 3.92 0.83
CA ARG A 27 -20.07 4.02 1.34
C ARG A 27 -21.03 4.81 0.45
N GLN A 28 -20.51 5.67 -0.43
CA GLN A 28 -21.30 6.57 -1.27
C GLN A 28 -21.17 6.25 -2.77
N LEU A 29 -20.57 5.13 -3.12
CA LEU A 29 -20.26 4.80 -4.52
C LEU A 29 -21.40 4.05 -5.21
N SER A 30 -21.57 4.34 -6.50
CA SER A 30 -22.39 3.53 -7.39
C SER A 30 -21.78 2.13 -7.62
N SER A 31 -22.59 1.19 -8.14
CA SER A 31 -22.14 -0.18 -8.42
C SER A 31 -20.97 -0.27 -9.40
N PHE A 32 -20.87 0.67 -10.35
CA PHE A 32 -19.76 0.73 -11.31
C PHE A 32 -18.46 1.18 -10.62
N GLU A 33 -18.53 2.26 -9.84
CA GLU A 33 -17.41 2.78 -9.05
C GLU A 33 -16.94 1.76 -7.99
N ALA A 34 -17.87 0.99 -7.42
CA ALA A 34 -17.56 -0.08 -6.47
C ALA A 34 -16.72 -1.21 -7.09
N CYS A 35 -16.91 -1.53 -8.38
CA CYS A 35 -16.13 -2.56 -9.07
C CYS A 35 -14.67 -2.13 -9.26
N ASP A 36 -14.45 -0.88 -9.65
CA ASP A 36 -13.10 -0.34 -9.79
C ASP A 36 -12.42 -0.15 -8.43
N HIS A 37 -13.17 0.24 -7.39
CA HIS A 37 -12.68 0.24 -6.01
C HIS A 37 -12.20 -1.14 -5.55
N LYS A 38 -12.93 -2.21 -5.85
CA LYS A 38 -12.51 -3.57 -5.49
C LYS A 38 -11.20 -3.98 -6.18
N LYS A 39 -11.00 -3.57 -7.44
CA LYS A 39 -9.74 -3.80 -8.16
C LYS A 39 -8.59 -3.01 -7.53
N GLN A 40 -8.82 -1.72 -7.24
CA GLN A 40 -7.83 -0.85 -6.60
C GLN A 40 -7.46 -1.39 -5.21
N GLN A 41 -8.44 -1.81 -4.41
CA GLN A 41 -8.25 -2.45 -3.10
C GLN A 41 -7.30 -3.65 -3.20
N SER A 42 -7.59 -4.60 -4.10
CA SER A 42 -6.78 -5.81 -4.24
C SER A 42 -5.34 -5.47 -4.67
N ARG A 43 -5.16 -4.55 -5.62
CA ARG A 43 -3.83 -4.16 -6.10
C ARG A 43 -3.02 -3.43 -5.03
N GLN A 44 -3.62 -2.45 -4.35
CA GLN A 44 -2.93 -1.70 -3.31
C GLN A 44 -2.55 -2.59 -2.12
N ALA A 45 -3.42 -3.52 -1.71
CA ALA A 45 -3.08 -4.52 -0.70
C ALA A 45 -1.87 -5.39 -1.13
N GLN A 46 -1.88 -5.90 -2.37
CA GLN A 46 -0.75 -6.68 -2.89
C GLN A 46 0.54 -5.86 -2.97
N PHE A 47 0.46 -4.60 -3.39
CA PHE A 47 1.60 -3.70 -3.50
C PHE A 47 2.21 -3.42 -2.12
N ILE A 48 1.41 -3.06 -1.12
CA ILE A 48 1.89 -2.77 0.23
C ILE A 48 2.50 -4.03 0.87
N ASN A 49 1.83 -5.18 0.76
CA ASN A 49 2.39 -6.44 1.24
C ASN A 49 3.75 -6.75 0.59
N HIS A 50 3.89 -6.52 -0.71
CA HIS A 50 5.16 -6.68 -1.41
C HIS A 50 6.22 -5.71 -0.87
N ALA A 51 5.88 -4.42 -0.76
CA ALA A 51 6.79 -3.38 -0.30
C ALA A 51 7.32 -3.62 1.12
N LEU A 52 6.51 -4.24 2.00
CA LEU A 52 6.85 -4.45 3.40
C LEU A 52 7.46 -5.83 3.70
N SER A 53 7.38 -6.76 2.75
CA SER A 53 7.95 -8.10 2.90
C SER A 53 9.49 -8.05 2.96
N ALA A 54 10.12 -8.88 3.79
CA ALA A 54 11.59 -9.05 3.76
C ALA A 54 11.96 -9.87 2.54
N GLN A 55 12.12 -9.20 1.42
CA GLN A 55 12.98 -9.70 0.37
C GLN A 55 14.23 -8.81 0.34
N PRO A 56 15.44 -9.39 0.39
CA PRO A 56 16.69 -8.68 0.12
C PRO A 56 16.85 -8.38 -1.37
N GLU A 57 15.75 -8.30 -2.14
CA GLU A 57 15.85 -7.81 -3.50
C GLU A 57 16.01 -6.30 -3.45
N PRO A 58 17.09 -5.76 -4.03
CA PRO A 58 17.18 -4.34 -4.26
C PRO A 58 16.02 -3.99 -5.21
N VAL A 59 15.40 -2.83 -5.01
CA VAL A 59 15.11 -1.93 -6.15
C VAL A 59 14.22 -2.53 -7.27
N LEU A 60 12.96 -2.10 -7.35
CA LEU A 60 12.17 -2.17 -8.61
C LEU A 60 12.09 -3.56 -9.27
N SER A 61 11.37 -4.50 -8.67
CA SER A 61 11.09 -5.78 -9.36
C SER A 61 10.06 -5.59 -10.49
N HIS A 62 10.06 -6.50 -11.48
CA HIS A 62 8.99 -6.57 -12.47
C HIS A 62 7.60 -6.67 -11.81
N ARG A 63 7.54 -7.37 -10.66
CA ARG A 63 6.32 -7.48 -9.87
C ARG A 63 5.93 -6.15 -9.23
N ALA A 64 6.87 -5.40 -8.66
CA ALA A 64 6.61 -4.07 -8.09
C ALA A 64 6.09 -3.10 -9.17
N ASN A 65 6.74 -3.07 -10.34
CA ASN A 65 6.30 -2.26 -11.47
C ASN A 65 4.92 -2.69 -11.98
N PHE A 66 4.66 -3.99 -12.09
CA PHE A 66 3.36 -4.50 -12.50
C PHE A 66 2.24 -4.16 -11.51
N LEU A 67 2.52 -4.23 -10.20
CA LEU A 67 1.56 -3.90 -9.15
C LEU A 67 1.31 -2.39 -9.03
N ALA A 68 2.34 -1.57 -9.27
CA ALA A 68 2.22 -0.11 -9.30
C ALA A 68 1.44 0.39 -10.52
N ARG A 69 1.58 -0.28 -11.68
CA ARG A 69 0.86 0.08 -12.90
C ARG A 69 -0.66 0.06 -12.69
N GLY A 70 -1.26 1.23 -12.88
CA GLY A 70 -2.71 1.42 -12.78
C GLY A 70 -3.22 1.57 -11.35
N LEU A 71 -2.34 1.73 -10.34
CA LEU A 71 -2.77 2.30 -9.07
C LEU A 71 -3.21 3.75 -9.29
N ASN A 72 -4.29 4.14 -8.63
CA ASN A 72 -4.65 5.55 -8.55
C ASN A 72 -3.72 6.25 -7.53
N PRO A 73 -2.90 7.23 -7.92
CA PRO A 73 -1.93 7.87 -7.03
C PRO A 73 -2.58 8.53 -5.82
N ALA A 74 -3.70 9.26 -6.03
CA ALA A 74 -4.40 9.96 -4.96
C ALA A 74 -5.02 8.97 -3.94
N LEU A 75 -5.58 7.86 -4.41
CA LEU A 75 -6.07 6.80 -3.51
C LEU A 75 -4.93 6.11 -2.76
N PHE A 76 -3.77 5.96 -3.40
CA PHE A 76 -2.62 5.33 -2.76
C PHE A 76 -2.02 6.23 -1.67
N GLU A 77 -1.89 7.53 -1.92
CA GLU A 77 -1.46 8.51 -0.91
C GLU A 77 -2.42 8.54 0.29
N ALA A 78 -3.73 8.65 0.04
CA ALA A 78 -4.74 8.62 1.09
C ALA A 78 -4.72 7.30 1.90
N LEU A 79 -4.44 6.18 1.24
CA LEU A 79 -4.28 4.88 1.93
C LEU A 79 -3.04 4.86 2.83
N LEU A 80 -1.92 5.44 2.40
CA LEU A 80 -0.71 5.53 3.23
C LEU A 80 -0.95 6.40 4.47
N GLU A 81 -1.62 7.54 4.33
CA GLU A 81 -2.02 8.39 5.45
C GLU A 81 -2.95 7.64 6.42
N TYR A 82 -3.93 6.91 5.88
CA TYR A 82 -4.86 6.10 6.66
C TYR A 82 -4.14 5.01 7.45
N ILE A 83 -3.20 4.28 6.82
CA ILE A 83 -2.41 3.25 7.48
C ILE A 83 -1.55 3.86 8.59
N GLU A 84 -0.93 5.02 8.35
CA GLU A 84 -0.12 5.70 9.36
C GLU A 84 -0.93 6.02 10.61
N ALA A 85 -2.09 6.66 10.42
CA ALA A 85 -3.00 7.00 11.50
C ALA A 85 -3.48 5.74 12.24
N ARG A 86 -3.84 4.70 11.50
CA ARG A 86 -4.32 3.43 12.07
C ARG A 86 -3.26 2.73 12.93
N LEU A 87 -2.00 2.76 12.51
CA LEU A 87 -0.90 2.20 13.30
C LEU A 87 -0.71 2.97 14.61
N LEU A 88 -0.81 4.29 14.57
CA LEU A 88 -0.73 5.12 15.79
C LEU A 88 -1.90 4.84 16.74
N GLU A 89 -3.12 4.70 16.23
CA GLU A 89 -4.31 4.35 17.01
C GLU A 89 -4.17 3.00 17.73
N LEU A 90 -3.53 2.03 17.08
CA LEU A 90 -3.31 0.69 17.63
C LEU A 90 -2.11 0.61 18.58
N GLY A 91 -1.44 1.74 18.86
CA GLY A 91 -0.34 1.84 19.81
C GLY A 91 1.03 1.48 19.25
N PHE A 92 1.18 1.38 17.92
CA PHE A 92 2.50 1.24 17.31
C PHE A 92 3.30 2.55 17.43
N SER A 93 4.62 2.44 17.44
CA SER A 93 5.48 3.61 17.56
C SER A 93 5.43 4.47 16.30
N TRP A 94 5.52 5.79 16.47
CA TRP A 94 5.60 6.74 15.36
C TRP A 94 6.73 6.41 14.37
N GLN A 95 7.88 5.94 14.89
CA GLN A 95 9.01 5.54 14.07
C GLN A 95 8.66 4.38 13.13
N LEU A 96 7.95 3.36 13.65
CA LEU A 96 7.52 2.20 12.86
C LEU A 96 6.49 2.62 11.80
N SER A 97 5.49 3.42 12.18
CA SER A 97 4.47 3.92 11.27
C SER A 97 5.09 4.73 10.12
N LYS A 98 5.99 5.67 10.43
CA LYS A 98 6.71 6.46 9.42
C LYS A 98 7.61 5.59 8.54
N GLN A 99 8.30 4.61 9.12
CA GLN A 99 9.16 3.72 8.35
C GLN A 99 8.36 2.89 7.35
N LEU A 100 7.17 2.40 7.73
CA LEU A 100 6.27 1.66 6.86
C LEU A 100 5.82 2.51 5.68
N VAL A 101 5.27 3.70 5.96
CA VAL A 101 4.80 4.65 4.93
C VAL A 101 5.93 5.01 3.98
N LYS A 102 7.11 5.36 4.51
CA LYS A 102 8.28 5.71 3.72
C LYS A 102 8.75 4.55 2.83
N THR A 103 8.66 3.32 3.32
CA THR A 103 9.06 2.13 2.55
C THR A 103 8.10 1.87 1.39
N ALA A 104 6.80 1.90 1.65
CA ALA A 104 5.78 1.69 0.62
C ALA A 104 5.74 2.84 -0.41
N GLY A 105 5.71 4.08 0.05
CA GLY A 105 5.73 5.28 -0.80
C GLY A 105 7.01 5.35 -1.64
N GLY A 106 8.18 5.17 -1.01
CA GLY A 106 9.44 5.19 -1.73
C GLY A 106 9.62 4.07 -2.75
N LEU A 107 8.96 2.91 -2.60
CA LEU A 107 8.90 1.90 -3.66
C LEU A 107 7.99 2.37 -4.80
N TYR A 108 6.84 2.96 -4.49
CA TYR A 108 5.89 3.45 -5.49
C TYR A 108 6.48 4.56 -6.35
N ASP A 109 7.11 5.57 -5.73
CA ASP A 109 7.74 6.69 -6.44
C ASP A 109 8.80 6.20 -7.45
N ARG A 110 9.59 5.21 -7.04
CA ARG A 110 10.58 4.58 -7.93
C ARG A 110 9.91 3.87 -9.11
N CYS A 111 8.78 3.20 -8.88
CA CYS A 111 8.03 2.55 -9.96
C CYS A 111 7.49 3.58 -10.96
N GLU A 112 6.87 4.66 -10.46
CA GLU A 112 6.34 5.74 -11.29
C GLU A 112 7.42 6.44 -12.13
N GLN A 113 8.60 6.69 -11.54
CA GLN A 113 9.75 7.24 -12.26
C GLN A 113 10.20 6.32 -13.40
N HIS A 114 10.27 5.01 -13.16
CA HIS A 114 10.65 4.04 -14.19
C HIS A 114 9.59 3.92 -15.31
N LEU A 115 8.31 4.08 -14.99
CA LEU A 115 7.24 4.10 -16.00
C LEU A 115 7.32 5.35 -16.88
N SER A 116 7.69 6.49 -16.29
CA SER A 116 7.78 7.78 -16.99
C SER A 116 8.97 7.85 -17.97
N ILE A 117 10.04 7.09 -17.73
CA ILE A 117 11.24 7.03 -18.59
C ILE A 117 11.07 6.03 -19.75
N ALA A 118 10.10 5.10 -19.65
CA ALA A 118 9.86 4.07 -20.65
C ALA A 118 8.90 4.50 -21.80
N CYS A 119 8.56 5.80 -21.88
CA CYS A 119 7.80 6.42 -22.96
C CYS A 119 8.70 7.30 -23.83
#